data_AF-A0A3S1U1F9-F1
#
_entry.id   AF-A0A3S1U1F9-F1
#
_cell.length_a   1.000
_cell.length_b   1.000
_cell.length_c   1.000
_cell.angle_alpha   90.00
_cell.angle_beta   90.00
_cell.angle_gamma   90.00
#
_symmetry.space_group_name_H-M   'P 1'
#
loop_
_entity.id
_entity.type
_entity.pdbx_description
1 polymer ?
#
loop_
_entity_poly.entity_id
_entity_poly.type
_entity_poly.pdbx_seq_one_letter_code
_entity_poly.pdbx_strand_id
1 'polypeptide(L)'
;ARSVPPVSLENPAATLSADITADLNAATVSAKGAITYQPGDEALVGSEPVVNFTAEGPFGAVKRAFDSEPLAQFLTQRALEKEQQRVEAMQAALLEKQRLRREVRYYAALQDARDKAAEELRRQEEAARLKAEADAKAEAEADAQAQAEADAKAQADAEAKAKADADAKAKADAEAKAAAEKQAADEAAKAQAEQERQKAEEAMRIASQEKARLEAERKAAQPPKVERAPLPQAND
;
A
#
# COMPACT_ATOMS: atom_id res chain seq x y z
N ALA A 1 -35.83 29.74 103.95
CA ALA A 1 -35.77 29.17 102.58
C ALA A 1 -36.14 27.68 102.54
N ARG A 2 -37.06 27.29 101.66
CA ARG A 2 -37.35 25.91 101.25
C ARG A 2 -36.76 25.71 99.85
N SER A 3 -35.87 24.74 99.71
CA SER A 3 -35.34 24.34 98.39
C SER A 3 -36.26 23.30 97.76
N VAL A 4 -36.53 23.44 96.46
CA VAL A 4 -37.23 22.44 95.64
C VAL A 4 -36.18 21.50 95.06
N PRO A 5 -36.46 20.19 94.87
CA PRO A 5 -35.52 19.30 94.20
C PRO A 5 -35.08 19.85 92.84
N PRO A 6 -33.82 19.64 92.43
CA PRO A 6 -33.35 20.03 91.11
C PRO A 6 -34.24 19.43 90.03
N VAL A 7 -34.60 20.25 89.04
CA VAL A 7 -35.39 19.84 87.89
C VAL A 7 -34.44 19.66 86.71
N SER A 8 -34.47 18.49 86.08
CA SER A 8 -33.79 18.24 84.80
C SER A 8 -34.83 17.86 83.75
N LEU A 9 -34.78 18.51 82.58
CA LEU A 9 -35.56 18.16 81.40
C LEU A 9 -34.61 17.96 80.22
N GLU A 10 -34.75 16.83 79.55
CA GLU A 10 -33.92 16.47 78.40
C GLU A 10 -34.77 16.37 77.15
N ASN A 11 -34.22 16.86 76.04
CA ASN A 11 -34.74 16.59 74.70
C ASN A 11 -33.55 16.30 73.75
N PRO A 12 -33.81 15.87 72.50
CA PRO A 12 -32.74 15.54 71.56
C PRO A 12 -31.81 16.70 71.17
N ALA A 13 -32.16 17.94 71.49
CA ALA A 13 -31.39 19.13 71.11
C ALA A 13 -30.65 19.77 72.30
N ALA A 14 -31.11 19.57 73.54
CA ALA A 14 -30.57 20.19 74.73
C ALA A 14 -31.04 19.52 76.03
N THR A 15 -30.24 19.71 77.08
CA THR A 15 -30.58 19.40 78.46
C THR A 15 -30.74 20.70 79.25
N LEU A 16 -31.87 20.85 79.94
CA LEU A 16 -32.17 21.95 80.85
C LEU A 16 -32.05 21.44 82.29
N SER A 17 -31.23 22.09 83.11
CA SER A 17 -31.14 21.86 84.55
C SER A 17 -31.47 23.14 85.32
N ALA A 18 -32.20 23.03 86.44
CA ALA A 18 -32.59 24.17 87.25
C ALA A 18 -32.72 23.83 88.75
N ASP A 19 -32.13 24.65 89.60
CA ASP A 19 -32.30 24.68 91.04
C ASP A 19 -33.21 25.85 91.43
N ILE A 20 -34.26 25.58 92.22
CA ILE A 20 -35.25 26.58 92.63
C ILE A 20 -35.33 26.63 94.15
N THR A 21 -35.15 27.82 94.72
CA THR A 21 -35.28 28.08 96.15
C THR A 21 -36.33 29.16 96.40
N ALA A 22 -37.21 28.94 97.37
CA ALA A 22 -38.23 29.90 97.77
C ALA A 22 -38.04 30.29 99.25
N ASP A 23 -37.98 31.59 99.55
CA ASP A 23 -38.05 32.09 100.91
C ASP A 23 -39.43 32.68 101.19
N LEU A 24 -40.22 31.95 101.98
CA LEU A 24 -41.59 32.34 102.34
C LEU A 24 -41.63 33.47 103.37
N ASN A 25 -40.56 33.69 104.13
CA ASN A 25 -40.51 34.78 105.11
C ASN A 25 -40.19 36.11 104.42
N ALA A 26 -39.28 36.08 103.44
CA ALA A 26 -38.93 37.26 102.64
C ALA A 26 -39.84 37.46 101.41
N ALA A 27 -40.75 36.52 101.13
CA ALA A 27 -41.57 36.48 99.92
C ALA A 27 -40.75 36.53 98.62
N THR A 28 -39.58 35.88 98.59
CA THR A 28 -38.66 35.85 97.44
C THR A 28 -38.52 34.46 96.84
N VAL A 29 -38.20 34.42 95.56
CA VAL A 29 -37.84 33.22 94.81
C VAL A 29 -36.52 33.44 94.09
N SER A 30 -35.66 32.43 94.09
CA SER A 30 -34.47 32.36 93.27
C SER A 30 -34.46 31.05 92.47
N ALA A 31 -34.08 31.14 91.21
CA ALA A 31 -33.84 30.01 90.34
C ALA A 31 -32.50 30.21 89.62
N LYS A 32 -31.70 29.15 89.55
CA LYS A 32 -30.45 29.13 88.78
C LYS A 32 -30.43 27.85 87.96
N GLY A 33 -29.98 27.94 86.73
CA GLY A 33 -29.95 26.77 85.86
C GLY A 33 -29.11 26.97 84.62
N ALA A 34 -29.00 25.91 83.84
CA ALA A 34 -28.25 25.87 82.61
C ALA A 34 -29.05 25.16 81.51
N ILE A 35 -28.88 25.64 80.28
CA ILE A 35 -29.34 24.97 79.06
C ILE A 35 -28.08 24.54 78.31
N THR A 36 -27.79 23.24 78.31
CA THR A 36 -26.66 22.65 77.59
C THR A 36 -27.16 22.09 76.27
N TYR A 37 -26.75 22.68 75.14
CA TYR A 37 -27.10 22.17 73.82
C TYR A 37 -26.29 20.91 73.50
N GLN A 38 -26.86 20.01 72.70
CA GLN A 38 -26.17 18.81 72.22
C GLN A 38 -25.56 19.11 70.84
N PRO A 39 -24.23 19.28 70.72
CA PRO A 39 -23.61 19.69 69.46
C PRO A 39 -23.46 18.53 68.45
N GLY A 40 -23.68 17.28 68.84
CA GLY A 40 -23.57 16.12 67.94
C GLY A 40 -22.18 16.01 67.30
N ASP A 41 -22.13 15.89 65.97
CA ASP A 41 -20.88 15.87 65.18
C ASP A 41 -20.10 17.19 65.23
N GLU A 42 -20.69 18.23 65.82
CA GLU A 42 -20.07 19.52 66.04
C GLU A 42 -19.47 19.69 67.44
N ALA A 43 -19.41 18.62 68.23
CA ALA A 43 -18.79 18.63 69.54
C ALA A 43 -17.34 19.14 69.47
N LEU A 44 -17.01 20.07 70.36
CA LEU A 44 -15.69 20.65 70.48
C LEU A 44 -15.05 20.20 71.80
N VAL A 45 -13.82 19.71 71.74
CA VAL A 45 -13.10 19.24 72.92
C VAL A 45 -12.82 20.42 73.86
N GLY A 46 -13.33 20.34 75.08
CA GLY A 46 -13.06 21.35 76.12
C GLY A 46 -13.96 22.59 76.10
N SER A 47 -15.01 22.62 75.27
CA SER A 47 -16.07 23.64 75.38
C SER A 47 -17.45 23.03 75.18
N GLU A 48 -18.37 23.42 76.05
CA GLU A 48 -19.77 23.01 75.98
C GLU A 48 -20.65 24.20 75.60
N PRO A 49 -21.61 24.04 74.67
CA PRO A 49 -22.54 25.09 74.30
C PRO A 49 -23.60 25.25 75.39
N VAL A 50 -23.29 26.04 76.43
CA VAL A 50 -24.17 26.25 77.59
C VAL A 50 -24.67 27.69 77.64
N VAL A 51 -25.95 27.86 77.98
CA VAL A 51 -26.54 29.13 78.39
C VAL A 51 -26.97 29.03 79.85
N ASN A 52 -26.35 29.82 80.70
CA ASN A 52 -26.72 29.92 82.11
C ASN A 52 -27.88 30.91 82.25
N PHE A 53 -28.78 30.66 83.18
CA PHE A 53 -29.83 31.62 83.52
C PHE A 53 -30.00 31.74 85.02
N THR A 54 -30.37 32.93 85.45
CA THR A 54 -30.76 33.21 86.84
C THR A 54 -32.07 33.97 86.84
N ALA A 55 -32.92 33.68 87.81
CA ALA A 55 -34.16 34.40 88.04
C ALA A 55 -34.30 34.65 89.53
N GLU A 56 -34.31 35.90 89.97
CA GLU A 56 -34.38 36.25 91.39
C GLU A 56 -35.28 37.46 91.63
N GLY A 57 -36.07 37.40 92.70
CA GLY A 57 -36.86 38.53 93.17
C GLY A 57 -38.10 38.14 93.97
N PRO A 58 -38.93 39.13 94.33
CA PRO A 58 -40.20 38.89 95.00
C PRO A 58 -41.18 38.10 94.12
N PHE A 59 -42.11 37.37 94.75
CA PHE A 59 -43.23 36.76 94.03
C PHE A 59 -44.02 37.87 93.27
N GLY A 60 -44.02 37.80 91.94
CA GLY A 60 -44.67 38.80 91.06
C GLY A 60 -43.73 39.85 90.44
N ALA A 61 -42.46 39.92 90.87
CA ALA A 61 -41.46 40.88 90.35
C ALA A 61 -40.07 40.24 90.14
N VAL A 62 -40.05 39.00 89.65
CA VAL A 62 -38.81 38.25 89.41
C VAL A 62 -38.03 38.86 88.24
N LYS A 63 -36.76 39.20 88.46
CA LYS A 63 -35.83 39.62 87.41
C LYS A 63 -35.11 38.39 86.85
N ARG A 64 -34.93 38.35 85.54
CA ARG A 64 -34.25 37.25 84.83
C ARG A 64 -32.97 37.77 84.19
N ALA A 65 -31.90 37.00 84.25
CA ALA A 65 -30.66 37.24 83.54
C ALA A 65 -30.22 35.96 82.83
N PHE A 66 -29.59 36.13 81.66
CA PHE A 66 -29.02 35.04 80.87
C PHE A 66 -27.55 35.36 80.64
N ASP A 67 -26.71 34.37 80.86
CA ASP A 67 -25.30 34.40 80.51
C ASP A 67 -25.08 33.41 79.37
N SER A 68 -24.89 33.99 78.17
CA SER A 68 -24.62 33.27 76.93
C SER A 68 -23.15 33.37 76.53
N GLU A 69 -22.27 33.86 77.40
CA GLU A 69 -20.83 33.96 77.13
C GLU A 69 -20.23 32.58 76.81
N PRO A 70 -20.54 31.49 77.53
CA PRO A 70 -20.02 30.15 77.21
C PRO A 70 -20.48 29.66 75.83
N LEU A 71 -21.75 29.86 75.46
CA LEU A 71 -22.26 29.52 74.13
C LEU A 71 -21.58 30.35 73.03
N ALA A 72 -21.39 31.65 73.23
CA ALA A 72 -20.70 32.51 72.27
C ALA A 72 -19.25 32.05 72.09
N GLN A 73 -18.58 31.64 73.16
CA GLN A 73 -17.23 31.11 73.12
C GLN A 73 -17.16 29.76 72.37
N PHE A 74 -18.13 28.86 72.57
CA PHE A 74 -18.22 27.62 71.80
C PHE A 74 -18.41 27.89 70.30
N LEU A 75 -19.38 28.74 69.94
CA LEU A 75 -19.71 29.03 68.54
C LEU A 75 -18.55 29.72 67.80
N THR A 76 -17.82 30.60 68.47
CA THR A 76 -16.65 31.27 67.88
C THR A 76 -15.52 30.29 67.60
N GLN A 77 -15.21 29.38 68.55
CA GLN A 77 -14.23 28.33 68.31
C GLN A 77 -14.68 27.37 67.20
N ARG A 78 -15.95 26.97 67.20
CA ARG A 78 -16.49 26.09 66.16
C ARG A 78 -16.45 26.71 64.77
N ALA A 79 -16.74 28.00 64.66
CA ALA A 79 -16.65 28.74 63.40
C ALA A 79 -15.20 28.77 62.89
N LEU A 80 -14.22 28.96 63.78
CA LEU A 80 -12.81 28.94 63.43
C LEU A 80 -12.36 27.57 62.92
N GLU A 81 -12.72 26.48 63.61
CA GLU A 81 -12.37 25.12 63.16
C GLU A 81 -12.96 24.78 61.80
N LYS A 82 -14.24 25.13 61.57
CA LYS A 82 -14.89 24.93 60.27
C LYS A 82 -14.16 25.69 59.16
N GLU A 83 -13.69 26.91 59.43
CA GLU A 83 -12.94 27.67 58.44
C GLU A 83 -11.55 27.07 58.19
N GLN A 84 -10.86 26.59 59.24
CA GLN A 84 -9.59 25.87 59.08
C GLN A 84 -9.76 24.62 58.21
N GLN A 85 -10.76 23.78 58.53
CA GLN A 85 -11.08 22.58 57.74
C GLN A 85 -11.41 22.93 56.29
N ARG A 86 -12.15 24.02 56.06
CA ARG A 86 -12.48 24.49 54.71
C ARG A 86 -11.23 24.91 53.94
N VAL A 87 -10.31 25.65 54.58
CA VAL A 87 -9.06 26.09 53.97
C VAL A 87 -8.17 24.89 53.63
N GLU A 88 -8.03 23.94 54.54
CA GLU A 88 -7.26 22.71 54.30
C GLU A 88 -7.86 21.88 53.16
N ALA A 89 -9.18 21.69 53.15
CA ALA A 89 -9.88 21.01 52.06
C ALA A 89 -9.70 21.74 50.72
N MET A 90 -9.73 23.07 50.73
CA MET A 90 -9.48 23.89 49.52
C MET A 90 -8.04 23.74 49.03
N GLN A 91 -7.06 23.75 49.93
CA GLN A 91 -5.65 23.55 49.59
C GLN A 91 -5.40 22.14 49.03
N ALA A 92 -5.96 21.11 49.66
CA ALA A 92 -5.89 19.73 49.20
C ALA A 92 -6.50 19.58 47.80
N ALA A 93 -7.72 20.11 47.59
CA ALA A 93 -8.41 20.08 46.30
C ALA A 93 -7.63 20.84 45.21
N LEU A 94 -6.99 21.96 45.57
CA LEU A 94 -6.19 22.75 44.62
C LEU A 94 -4.95 21.97 44.18
N LEU A 95 -4.22 21.35 45.12
CA LEU A 95 -3.05 20.53 44.82
C LEU A 95 -3.43 19.29 43.99
N GLU A 96 -4.53 18.63 44.32
CA GLU A 96 -5.05 17.51 43.54
C GLU A 96 -5.42 17.95 42.12
N LYS A 97 -6.11 19.09 41.96
CA LYS A 97 -6.44 19.64 40.65
C LYS A 97 -5.19 19.99 39.84
N GLN A 98 -4.14 20.49 40.48
CA GLN A 98 -2.85 20.71 39.81
C GLN A 98 -2.21 19.39 39.38
N ARG A 99 -2.23 18.35 40.22
CA ARG A 99 -1.75 17.00 39.88
C ARG A 99 -2.49 16.44 38.67
N LEU A 100 -3.82 16.45 38.69
CA LEU A 100 -4.66 15.94 37.61
C LEU A 100 -4.44 16.70 36.30
N ARG A 101 -4.29 18.03 36.35
CA ARG A 101 -3.94 18.82 35.15
C ARG A 101 -2.61 18.42 34.53
N ARG A 102 -1.60 18.08 35.35
CA ARG A 102 -0.30 17.60 34.87
C ARG A 102 -0.43 16.23 34.23
N GLU A 103 -1.20 15.35 34.86
CA GLU A 103 -1.44 13.98 34.39
C GLU A 103 -2.20 13.97 33.05
N VAL A 104 -3.27 14.76 32.93
CA VAL A 104 -4.00 14.93 31.66
C VAL A 104 -3.09 15.46 30.56
N ARG A 105 -2.27 16.48 30.85
CA ARG A 105 -1.30 17.01 29.87
C ARG A 105 -0.28 15.96 29.46
N TYR A 106 0.21 15.15 30.39
CA TYR A 106 1.15 14.07 30.10
C TYR A 106 0.54 13.03 29.16
N TYR A 107 -0.68 12.57 29.44
CA TYR A 107 -1.35 11.59 28.59
C TYR A 107 -1.73 12.15 27.22
N ALA A 108 -2.17 13.40 27.13
CA ALA A 108 -2.43 14.07 25.85
C ALA A 108 -1.14 14.16 25.01
N ALA A 109 -0.03 14.62 25.61
CA ALA A 109 1.26 14.69 24.91
C ALA A 109 1.78 13.30 24.46
N LEU A 110 1.53 12.26 25.27
CA LEU A 110 1.88 10.89 24.92
C LEU A 110 1.03 10.37 23.75
N GLN A 111 -0.26 10.70 23.70
CA GLN A 111 -1.14 10.36 22.58
C GLN A 111 -0.70 11.08 21.31
N ASP A 112 -0.47 12.40 21.37
CA ASP A 112 0.01 13.18 20.23
C ASP A 112 1.33 12.64 19.68
N ALA A 113 2.25 12.18 20.55
CA ALA A 113 3.51 11.58 20.12
C ALA A 113 3.31 10.24 19.40
N ARG A 114 2.35 9.41 19.85
CA ARG A 114 2.01 8.14 19.18
C ARG A 114 1.37 8.38 17.83
N ASP A 115 0.46 9.34 17.73
CA ASP A 115 -0.23 9.65 16.48
C ASP A 115 0.75 10.18 15.44
N LYS A 116 1.66 11.08 15.83
CA LYS A 116 2.74 11.55 14.95
C LYS A 116 3.65 10.42 14.50
N ALA A 117 4.07 9.53 15.40
CA ALA A 117 4.90 8.39 15.05
C ALA A 117 4.17 7.43 14.08
N ALA A 118 2.86 7.21 14.27
CA ALA A 118 2.06 6.39 13.38
C ALA A 118 1.88 7.04 11.99
N GLU A 119 1.68 8.35 11.93
CA GLU A 119 1.62 9.11 10.68
C GLU A 119 2.95 9.07 9.93
N GLU A 120 4.07 9.25 10.63
CA GLU A 120 5.41 9.16 10.05
C GLU A 120 5.67 7.76 9.50
N LEU A 121 5.31 6.70 10.24
CA LEU A 121 5.43 5.32 9.78
C LEU A 121 4.60 5.09 8.50
N ARG A 122 3.34 5.54 8.48
CA ARG A 122 2.48 5.43 7.29
C ARG A 122 3.05 6.16 6.08
N ARG A 123 3.58 7.37 6.26
CA ARG A 123 4.26 8.11 5.18
C ARG A 123 5.49 7.37 4.67
N GLN A 124 6.26 6.74 5.56
CA GLN A 124 7.41 5.93 5.16
C GLN A 124 6.98 4.68 4.38
N GLU A 125 5.94 3.97 4.84
CA GLU A 125 5.38 2.81 4.16
C GLU A 125 4.81 3.18 2.78
N GLU A 126 4.05 4.26 2.68
CA GLU A 126 3.53 4.76 1.40
C GLU A 126 4.67 5.19 0.46
N ALA A 127 5.68 5.91 0.97
CA ALA A 127 6.84 6.30 0.18
C ALA A 127 7.65 5.07 -0.29
N ALA A 128 7.81 4.06 0.56
CA ALA A 128 8.48 2.82 0.21
C ALA A 128 7.68 2.03 -0.83
N ARG A 129 6.35 1.97 -0.68
CA ARG A 129 5.46 1.32 -1.64
C ARG A 129 5.49 2.02 -3.00
N LEU A 130 5.42 3.35 -3.03
CA LEU A 130 5.50 4.13 -4.27
C LEU A 130 6.85 3.96 -4.97
N LYS A 131 7.95 3.92 -4.21
CA LYS A 131 9.28 3.61 -4.77
C LYS A 131 9.32 2.21 -5.37
N ALA A 132 8.89 1.19 -4.62
CA ALA A 132 8.87 -0.19 -5.10
C ALA A 132 7.98 -0.35 -6.35
N GLU A 133 6.84 0.34 -6.42
CA GLU A 133 5.96 0.32 -7.60
C GLU A 133 6.60 1.05 -8.79
N ALA A 134 7.30 2.16 -8.56
CA ALA A 134 8.02 2.87 -9.62
C ALA A 134 9.20 2.04 -10.16
N ASP A 135 9.98 1.43 -9.27
CA ASP A 135 11.12 0.57 -9.64
C ASP A 135 10.63 -0.65 -10.42
N ALA A 136 9.56 -1.32 -9.97
CA ALA A 136 8.98 -2.47 -10.67
C ALA A 136 8.42 -2.10 -12.07
N LYS A 137 7.82 -0.91 -12.21
CA LYS A 137 7.38 -0.41 -13.53
C LYS A 137 8.56 -0.12 -14.45
N ALA A 138 9.62 0.50 -13.92
CA ALA A 138 10.82 0.80 -14.69
C ALA A 138 11.53 -0.48 -15.16
N GLU A 139 11.64 -1.50 -14.31
CA GLU A 139 12.17 -2.81 -14.69
C GLU A 139 11.30 -3.49 -15.76
N ALA A 140 9.97 -3.50 -15.59
CA ALA A 140 9.07 -4.09 -16.57
C ALA A 140 9.10 -3.38 -17.92
N GLU A 141 9.21 -2.04 -17.95
CA GLU A 141 9.36 -1.27 -19.18
C GLU A 141 10.71 -1.53 -19.86
N ALA A 142 11.79 -1.62 -19.09
CA ALA A 142 13.12 -1.94 -19.61
C ALA A 142 13.17 -3.35 -20.22
N ASP A 143 12.60 -4.35 -19.54
CA ASP A 143 12.51 -5.72 -20.04
C ASP A 143 11.66 -5.82 -21.31
N ALA A 144 10.52 -5.11 -21.36
CA ALA A 144 9.67 -5.08 -22.54
C ALA A 144 10.37 -4.41 -23.75
N GLN A 145 11.11 -3.32 -23.52
CA GLN A 145 11.91 -2.67 -24.56
C GLN A 145 13.04 -3.59 -25.04
N ALA A 146 13.75 -4.27 -24.14
CA ALA A 146 14.81 -5.20 -24.49
C ALA A 146 14.30 -6.39 -25.31
N GLN A 147 13.14 -6.95 -24.95
CA GLN A 147 12.49 -8.01 -25.74
C GLN A 147 12.06 -7.50 -27.12
N ALA A 148 11.43 -6.33 -27.20
CA ALA A 148 11.00 -5.76 -28.48
C ALA A 148 12.20 -5.46 -29.41
N GLU A 149 13.32 -4.95 -28.87
CA GLU A 149 14.54 -4.75 -29.65
C GLU A 149 15.19 -6.06 -30.10
N ALA A 150 15.19 -7.09 -29.25
CA ALA A 150 15.71 -8.41 -29.60
C ALA A 150 14.88 -9.07 -30.70
N ASP A 151 13.55 -9.02 -30.59
CA ASP A 151 12.62 -9.55 -31.59
C ASP A 151 12.74 -8.79 -32.92
N ALA A 152 12.85 -7.46 -32.88
CA ALA A 152 13.05 -6.64 -34.08
C ALA A 152 14.38 -6.96 -34.79
N LYS A 153 15.47 -7.14 -34.03
CA LYS A 153 16.76 -7.58 -34.60
C LYS A 153 16.67 -8.99 -35.18
N ALA A 154 16.02 -9.92 -34.50
CA ALA A 154 15.86 -11.28 -34.98
C ALA A 154 15.02 -11.34 -36.27
N GLN A 155 13.96 -10.54 -36.38
CA GLN A 155 13.16 -10.42 -37.60
C GLN A 155 13.97 -9.79 -38.74
N ALA A 156 14.72 -8.72 -38.47
CA ALA A 156 15.57 -8.07 -39.48
C ALA A 156 16.66 -9.02 -40.01
N ASP A 157 17.32 -9.78 -39.12
CA ASP A 157 18.33 -10.77 -39.50
C ASP A 157 17.71 -11.95 -40.29
N ALA A 158 16.51 -12.39 -39.91
CA ALA A 158 15.78 -13.43 -40.63
C ALA A 158 15.36 -12.97 -42.03
N GLU A 159 14.83 -11.75 -42.18
CA GLU A 159 14.52 -11.17 -43.50
C GLU A 159 15.78 -10.98 -44.35
N ALA A 160 16.89 -10.53 -43.76
CA ALA A 160 18.15 -10.35 -44.48
C ALA A 160 18.68 -11.69 -45.00
N LYS A 161 18.65 -12.75 -44.18
CA LYS A 161 19.01 -14.11 -44.60
C LYS A 161 18.07 -14.63 -45.68
N ALA A 162 16.75 -14.47 -45.52
CA ALA A 162 15.77 -14.92 -46.52
C ALA A 162 15.95 -14.23 -47.88
N LYS A 163 16.24 -12.92 -47.89
CA LYS A 163 16.58 -12.18 -49.12
C LYS A 163 17.90 -12.66 -49.72
N ALA A 164 18.94 -12.86 -48.91
CA ALA A 164 20.23 -13.36 -49.39
C ALA A 164 20.11 -14.78 -49.99
N ASP A 165 19.37 -15.68 -49.35
CA ASP A 165 19.13 -17.04 -49.85
C ASP A 165 18.27 -17.03 -51.13
N ALA A 166 17.26 -16.17 -51.20
CA ALA A 166 16.44 -16.00 -52.40
C ALA A 166 17.27 -15.47 -53.59
N ASP A 167 18.11 -14.46 -53.37
CA ASP A 167 19.02 -13.92 -54.39
C ASP A 167 20.07 -14.95 -54.83
N ALA A 168 20.62 -15.73 -53.89
CA ALA A 168 21.57 -16.80 -54.19
C ALA A 168 20.90 -17.90 -55.04
N LYS A 169 19.68 -18.30 -54.69
CA LYS A 169 18.92 -19.30 -55.43
C LYS A 169 18.51 -18.80 -56.82
N ALA A 170 18.10 -17.54 -56.95
CA ALA A 170 17.78 -16.92 -58.23
C ALA A 170 19.02 -16.85 -59.15
N LYS A 171 20.19 -16.51 -58.62
CA LYS A 171 21.45 -16.55 -59.37
C LYS A 171 21.82 -17.96 -59.80
N ALA A 172 21.72 -18.95 -58.90
CA ALA A 172 22.00 -20.34 -59.22
C ALA A 172 21.05 -20.90 -60.30
N ASP A 173 19.75 -20.61 -60.22
CA ASP A 173 18.77 -21.02 -61.22
C ASP A 173 19.01 -20.32 -62.57
N ALA A 174 19.43 -19.05 -62.57
CA ALA A 174 19.78 -18.32 -63.79
C ALA A 174 21.04 -18.89 -64.47
N GLU A 175 22.08 -19.21 -63.69
CA GLU A 175 23.28 -19.86 -64.18
C GLU A 175 22.99 -21.28 -64.70
N ALA A 176 22.16 -22.06 -64.00
CA ALA A 176 21.75 -23.38 -64.43
C ALA A 176 20.97 -23.35 -65.76
N LYS A 177 20.03 -22.41 -65.92
CA LYS A 177 19.31 -22.20 -67.18
C LYS A 177 20.25 -21.77 -68.31
N ALA A 178 21.17 -20.85 -68.05
CA ALA A 178 22.14 -20.40 -69.04
C ALA A 178 23.10 -21.54 -69.46
N ALA A 179 23.50 -22.41 -68.52
CA ALA A 179 24.29 -23.59 -68.83
C ALA A 179 23.49 -24.62 -69.66
N ALA A 180 22.23 -24.85 -69.31
CA ALA A 180 21.34 -25.74 -70.06
C ALA A 180 21.06 -25.23 -71.49
N GLU A 181 20.84 -23.93 -71.67
CA GLU A 181 20.69 -23.34 -73.01
C GLU A 181 21.98 -23.45 -73.83
N LYS A 182 23.16 -23.24 -73.23
CA LYS A 182 24.44 -23.46 -73.92
C LYS A 182 24.62 -24.91 -74.34
N GLN A 183 24.31 -25.86 -73.47
CA GLN A 183 24.38 -27.28 -73.81
C GLN A 183 23.39 -27.66 -74.92
N ALA A 184 22.15 -27.15 -74.86
CA ALA A 184 21.17 -27.36 -75.92
C ALA A 184 21.59 -26.74 -77.25
N ALA A 185 22.23 -25.56 -77.24
CA ALA A 185 22.78 -24.92 -78.43
C ALA A 185 23.97 -25.71 -79.01
N ASP A 186 24.87 -26.21 -78.16
CA ASP A 186 26.00 -27.05 -78.58
C ASP A 186 25.54 -28.40 -79.15
N GLU A 187 24.52 -29.03 -78.56
CA GLU A 187 23.91 -30.24 -79.10
C GLU A 187 23.18 -30.00 -80.42
N ALA A 188 22.44 -28.89 -80.54
CA ALA A 188 21.80 -28.50 -81.79
C ALA A 188 22.84 -28.22 -82.89
N ALA A 189 23.96 -27.57 -82.57
CA ALA A 189 25.05 -27.33 -83.49
C ALA A 189 25.72 -28.64 -83.95
N LYS A 190 25.92 -29.60 -83.04
CA LYS A 190 26.44 -30.94 -83.39
C LYS A 190 25.45 -31.71 -84.27
N ALA A 191 24.15 -31.67 -83.95
CA ALA A 191 23.12 -32.33 -84.74
C ALA A 191 23.01 -31.73 -86.16
N GLN A 192 23.13 -30.41 -86.30
CA GLN A 192 23.18 -29.76 -87.61
C GLN A 192 24.43 -30.15 -88.40
N ALA A 193 25.61 -30.17 -87.77
CA ALA A 193 26.85 -30.61 -88.41
C ALA A 193 26.79 -32.08 -88.87
N GLU A 194 26.10 -32.94 -88.09
CA GLU A 194 25.90 -34.34 -88.46
C GLU A 194 24.88 -34.51 -89.58
N GLN A 195 23.78 -33.74 -89.58
CA GLN A 195 22.85 -33.69 -90.70
C GLN A 195 23.50 -33.18 -91.99
N GLU A 196 24.38 -32.18 -91.91
CA GLU A 196 25.14 -31.71 -93.06
C GLU A 196 26.12 -32.77 -93.57
N ARG A 197 26.79 -33.50 -92.68
CA ARG A 197 27.62 -34.66 -93.07
C ARG A 197 26.79 -35.74 -93.76
N GLN A 198 25.63 -36.10 -93.22
CA GLN A 198 24.75 -37.11 -93.82
C GLN A 198 24.26 -36.66 -95.20
N LYS A 199 23.86 -35.40 -95.36
CA LYS A 199 23.48 -34.83 -96.66
C LYS A 199 24.65 -34.82 -97.65
N ALA A 200 25.86 -34.49 -97.19
CA ALA A 200 27.07 -34.53 -98.02
C ALA A 200 27.44 -35.96 -98.44
N GLU A 201 27.26 -36.94 -97.53
CA GLU A 201 27.52 -38.35 -97.78
C GLU A 201 26.47 -38.95 -98.74
N GLU A 202 25.19 -38.62 -98.57
CA GLU A 202 24.13 -38.97 -99.52
C GLU A 202 24.35 -38.33 -100.90
N ALA A 203 24.75 -37.05 -100.95
CA ALA A 203 25.09 -36.39 -102.20
C ALA A 203 26.28 -37.08 -102.90
N MET A 204 27.30 -37.50 -102.15
CA MET A 204 28.40 -38.31 -102.71
C MET A 204 27.94 -39.68 -103.20
N ARG A 205 26.99 -40.31 -102.50
CA ARG A 205 26.41 -41.60 -102.89
C ARG A 205 25.57 -41.47 -104.17
N ILE A 206 24.80 -40.41 -104.33
CA ILE A 206 24.04 -40.12 -105.55
C ILE A 206 25.00 -39.79 -106.70
N ALA A 207 26.01 -38.95 -106.47
CA ALA A 207 27.00 -38.61 -107.49
C ALA A 207 27.83 -39.82 -107.95
N SER A 208 28.16 -40.74 -107.05
CA SER A 208 28.83 -42.00 -107.40
C SER A 208 27.92 -42.97 -108.16
N GLN A 209 26.62 -43.03 -107.83
CA GLN A 209 25.64 -43.79 -108.60
C GLN A 209 25.43 -43.20 -110.00
N GLU A 210 25.37 -41.88 -110.15
CA GLU A 210 25.30 -41.22 -111.46
C GLU A 210 26.58 -41.43 -112.28
N LYS A 211 27.76 -41.32 -111.66
CA LYS A 211 29.02 -41.68 -112.34
C LYS A 211 29.02 -43.14 -112.79
N ALA A 212 28.58 -44.07 -111.96
CA ALA A 212 28.46 -45.48 -112.33
C ALA A 212 27.43 -45.71 -113.46
N ARG A 213 26.35 -44.91 -113.51
CA ARG A 213 25.35 -44.96 -114.58
C ARG A 213 25.90 -44.41 -115.90
N LEU A 214 26.64 -43.31 -115.87
CA LEU A 214 27.33 -42.73 -117.03
C LEU A 214 28.47 -43.62 -117.54
N GLU A 215 29.14 -44.35 -116.65
CA GLU A 215 30.18 -45.32 -117.02
C GLU A 215 29.58 -46.61 -117.61
N ALA A 216 28.42 -47.04 -117.13
CA ALA A 216 27.63 -48.12 -117.75
C ALA A 216 27.09 -47.71 -119.14
N GLU A 217 26.70 -46.45 -119.32
CA GLU A 217 26.26 -45.90 -120.61
C GLU A 217 27.43 -45.75 -121.60
N ARG A 218 28.64 -45.41 -121.13
CA ARG A 218 29.87 -45.46 -121.94
C ARG A 218 30.29 -46.88 -122.34
N LYS A 219 29.91 -47.90 -121.57
CA LYS A 219 30.21 -49.31 -121.87
C LYS A 219 29.20 -49.96 -122.84
N ALA A 220 28.08 -49.30 -123.13
CA ALA A 220 27.07 -49.74 -124.12
C ALA A 220 27.34 -49.24 -125.55
N ALA A 221 28.38 -48.43 -125.78
CA ALA A 221 28.71 -47.81 -127.07
C ALA A 221 30.08 -48.24 -127.65
N GLN A 222 30.39 -49.55 -127.62
CA GLN A 222 31.52 -50.13 -128.38
C GLN A 222 31.08 -51.36 -129.19
N PRO A 223 31.26 -51.39 -130.53
CA PRO A 223 30.85 -52.49 -131.39
C PRO A 223 31.85 -53.66 -131.40
N PRO A 224 31.41 -54.93 -131.54
CA PRO A 224 32.30 -56.10 -131.62
C PRO A 224 32.88 -56.33 -133.02
N LYS A 225 34.16 -56.70 -133.07
CA LYS A 225 34.96 -57.11 -134.24
C LYS A 225 34.54 -58.50 -134.76
N VAL A 226 34.53 -58.67 -136.08
CA VAL A 226 34.39 -59.95 -136.79
C VAL A 226 35.55 -60.10 -137.79
N GLU A 227 36.30 -61.20 -137.67
CA GLU A 227 37.38 -61.65 -138.58
C GLU A 227 36.86 -62.72 -139.55
N ARG A 228 37.29 -62.66 -140.83
CA ARG A 228 37.34 -63.80 -141.77
C ARG A 228 38.55 -63.66 -142.72
N ALA A 229 39.57 -64.50 -142.45
CA ALA A 229 40.28 -65.47 -143.31
C ALA A 229 40.47 -65.24 -144.85
N PRO A 230 41.50 -65.87 -145.47
CA PRO A 230 42.44 -65.20 -146.39
C PRO A 230 42.61 -65.82 -147.80
N LEU A 231 43.46 -65.15 -148.63
CA LEU A 231 44.32 -65.65 -149.75
C LEU A 231 43.66 -66.10 -151.09
N PRO A 232 44.37 -66.23 -152.25
CA PRO A 232 45.76 -65.83 -152.64
C PRO A 232 45.97 -65.32 -154.11
N GLN A 233 47.26 -65.14 -154.49
CA GLN A 233 47.91 -65.20 -155.84
C GLN A 233 47.65 -64.06 -156.86
N ALA A 234 48.49 -63.76 -157.85
CA ALA A 234 49.93 -63.88 -158.15
C ALA A 234 50.07 -63.33 -159.60
N ASN A 235 51.12 -62.53 -159.88
CA ASN A 235 51.71 -62.20 -161.20
C ASN A 235 50.78 -61.49 -162.23
N ASP A 236 51.18 -60.58 -163.11
CA ASP A 236 52.44 -60.06 -163.64
C ASP A 236 52.39 -58.51 -163.67
#